data_AF-A0AAN0JRY8-F1
#
_entry.id   AF-A0AAN0JRY8-F1
#
_cell.length_a   1.000
_cell.length_b   1.000
_cell.length_c   1.000
_cell.angle_alpha   90.00
_cell.angle_beta   90.00
_cell.angle_gamma   90.00
#
_symmetry.space_group_name_H-M   'P 1'
#
loop_
_entity.id
_entity.type
_entity.pdbx_description
1 polymer ?
#
loop_
_entity_poly.entity_id
_entity_poly.type
_entity_poly.pdbx_seq_one_letter_code
_entity_poly.pdbx_strand_id
1 'polypeptide(L)'
;MIGGEGKDGQLVNDSWLLNTSQYQWSKIVLPESVTGRKAHSLSSIMMSPDCVWLVVVGGRGATEWKDVGRGYKQPFSDYITDPNITMLIELVLREGEWRVSEVLDSTGLTTEAYQDKYQLLLKKRQWWQDQFIVYPTEREVKLQNYVESLQQELRVSEGNKTSLQEALLEASQQDKTRVKGVKETKLSSTKEEVSTGPTDVYKDNDDVKGEEKEKEQTTETKQTTSEEEIEKLKAKVVDSETYIAILTEEKTVTNEENEKLKSQVSEKDMLIAKLMKERAAGKEISSIGIQFDYM
;
A
#
# COMPACT_ATOMS: atom_id res chain seq x y z
N MET A 1 -21.13 -13.22 -1.44
CA MET A 1 -21.99 -14.21 -2.12
C MET A 1 -22.56 -13.55 -3.37
N ILE A 2 -22.54 -14.25 -4.50
CA ILE A 2 -23.05 -13.77 -5.79
C ILE A 2 -23.84 -14.94 -6.39
N GLY A 3 -25.04 -14.68 -6.89
CA GLY A 3 -25.83 -15.69 -7.59
C GLY A 3 -26.23 -16.90 -6.73
N GLY A 4 -26.47 -18.03 -7.39
CA GLY A 4 -26.74 -19.32 -6.75
C GLY A 4 -28.09 -19.92 -7.11
N GLU A 5 -28.50 -20.92 -6.33
CA GLU A 5 -29.74 -21.68 -6.51
C GLU A 5 -30.58 -21.65 -5.23
N GLY A 6 -31.88 -21.37 -5.38
CA GLY A 6 -32.86 -21.33 -4.31
C GLY A 6 -33.35 -22.73 -3.92
N LYS A 7 -34.17 -22.80 -2.86
CA LYS A 7 -34.75 -24.08 -2.37
C LYS A 7 -35.71 -24.73 -3.36
N ASP A 8 -36.22 -23.95 -4.31
CA ASP A 8 -37.12 -24.31 -5.41
C ASP A 8 -36.38 -24.64 -6.71
N GLY A 9 -35.04 -24.58 -6.71
CA GLY A 9 -34.21 -24.78 -7.90
C GLY A 9 -34.10 -23.58 -8.83
N GLN A 10 -34.72 -22.44 -8.49
CA GLN A 10 -34.61 -21.20 -9.27
C GLN A 10 -33.28 -20.51 -9.02
N LEU A 11 -32.87 -19.64 -9.94
CA LEU A 11 -31.68 -18.80 -9.76
C LEU A 11 -31.94 -17.71 -8.72
N VAL A 12 -30.92 -17.46 -7.88
CA VAL A 12 -30.94 -16.36 -6.91
C VAL A 12 -30.15 -15.20 -7.50
N ASN A 13 -30.83 -14.27 -8.18
CA ASN A 13 -30.20 -13.16 -8.91
C ASN A 13 -29.66 -12.03 -8.00
N ASP A 14 -29.24 -12.37 -6.79
CA ASP A 14 -28.86 -11.45 -5.72
C ASP A 14 -27.34 -11.43 -5.49
N SER A 15 -26.84 -10.40 -4.81
CA SER A 15 -25.42 -10.30 -4.43
C SER A 15 -25.23 -9.55 -3.12
N TRP A 16 -24.40 -10.12 -2.25
CA TRP A 16 -24.33 -9.77 -0.85
C TRP A 16 -22.90 -9.86 -0.33
N LEU A 17 -22.47 -8.84 0.41
CA LEU A 17 -21.25 -8.84 1.21
C LEU A 17 -21.60 -9.12 2.67
N LEU A 18 -20.78 -9.93 3.35
CA LEU A 18 -20.86 -10.16 4.78
C LEU A 18 -19.68 -9.46 5.44
N ASN A 19 -19.96 -8.44 6.26
CA ASN A 19 -18.98 -7.94 7.20
C ASN A 19 -18.88 -8.92 8.37
N THR A 20 -17.80 -9.70 8.43
CA THR A 20 -17.57 -10.71 9.48
C THR A 20 -17.31 -10.12 10.86
N SER A 21 -16.82 -8.87 10.95
CA SER A 21 -16.56 -8.19 12.23
C SER A 21 -17.83 -7.69 12.93
N GLN A 22 -18.84 -7.30 12.15
CA GLN A 22 -20.13 -6.80 12.63
C GLN A 22 -21.27 -7.82 12.45
N TYR A 23 -20.98 -8.96 11.81
CA TYR A 23 -21.94 -9.96 11.35
C TYR A 23 -23.10 -9.38 10.52
N GLN A 24 -22.83 -8.31 9.78
CA GLN A 24 -23.81 -7.54 9.03
C GLN A 24 -23.74 -7.86 7.53
N TRP A 25 -24.90 -8.09 6.93
CA TRP A 25 -25.05 -8.24 5.48
C TRP A 25 -25.34 -6.89 4.82
N SER A 26 -24.62 -6.58 3.75
CA SER A 26 -24.93 -5.47 2.85
C SER A 26 -25.15 -5.99 1.43
N LYS A 27 -26.14 -5.43 0.72
CA LYS A 27 -26.46 -5.81 -0.65
C LYS A 27 -25.60 -5.01 -1.63
N ILE A 28 -25.04 -5.67 -2.62
CA ILE A 28 -24.38 -5.01 -3.76
C ILE A 28 -25.20 -5.24 -5.03
N VAL A 29 -25.31 -4.22 -5.86
CA VAL A 29 -26.02 -4.32 -7.14
C VAL A 29 -25.01 -4.77 -8.20
N LEU A 30 -25.29 -5.91 -8.82
CA LEU A 30 -24.52 -6.48 -9.93
C LEU A 30 -25.50 -6.81 -11.07
N PRO A 31 -25.07 -6.75 -12.34
CA PRO A 31 -25.93 -7.05 -13.46
C PRO A 31 -26.35 -8.53 -13.47
N GLU A 32 -27.50 -8.83 -14.05
CA GLU A 32 -28.05 -10.19 -14.11
C GLU A 32 -27.13 -11.17 -14.86
N SER A 33 -26.28 -10.70 -15.78
CA SER A 33 -25.23 -11.54 -16.38
C SER A 33 -24.28 -12.13 -15.33
N VAL A 34 -23.98 -11.41 -14.24
CA VAL A 34 -23.15 -11.88 -13.12
C VAL A 34 -23.96 -12.71 -12.14
N THR A 35 -25.18 -12.28 -11.76
CA THR A 35 -25.94 -12.89 -10.66
C THR A 35 -26.84 -14.04 -11.09
N GLY A 36 -27.33 -14.04 -12.34
CA GLY A 36 -28.20 -15.04 -12.94
C GLY A 36 -27.50 -16.35 -13.32
N ARG A 37 -26.66 -16.87 -12.42
CA ARG A 37 -25.93 -18.12 -12.63
C ARG A 37 -25.67 -18.89 -11.34
N LYS A 38 -25.61 -20.21 -11.48
CA LYS A 38 -25.20 -21.16 -10.44
C LYS A 38 -23.99 -21.99 -10.87
N ALA A 39 -23.38 -22.71 -9.92
CA ALA A 39 -22.20 -23.57 -10.18
C ALA A 39 -21.04 -22.87 -10.91
N HIS A 40 -20.85 -21.57 -10.66
CA HIS A 40 -19.72 -20.78 -11.16
C HIS A 40 -18.57 -20.79 -10.14
N SER A 41 -17.36 -20.50 -10.60
CA SER A 41 -16.21 -20.22 -9.74
C SER A 41 -16.13 -18.72 -9.42
N LEU A 42 -15.74 -18.38 -8.19
CA LEU A 42 -15.52 -17.01 -7.73
C LEU A 42 -14.15 -16.92 -7.06
N SER A 43 -13.28 -16.06 -7.58
CA SER A 43 -11.93 -15.79 -7.04
C SER A 43 -11.79 -14.30 -6.71
N SER A 44 -10.94 -13.96 -5.73
CA SER A 44 -10.65 -12.58 -5.35
C SER A 44 -9.17 -12.23 -5.51
N ILE A 45 -8.86 -11.05 -6.04
CA ILE A 45 -7.51 -10.53 -6.21
C ILE A 45 -7.45 -9.15 -5.54
N MET A 46 -6.57 -8.99 -4.55
CA MET A 46 -6.30 -7.69 -3.94
C MET A 46 -5.35 -6.88 -4.84
N MET A 47 -5.79 -5.68 -5.24
CA MET A 47 -5.01 -4.73 -6.05
C MET A 47 -4.41 -3.61 -5.20
N SER A 48 -5.15 -3.16 -4.19
CA SER A 48 -4.68 -2.24 -3.14
C SER A 48 -5.55 -2.43 -1.88
N PRO A 49 -5.26 -1.76 -0.74
CA PRO A 49 -6.12 -1.81 0.45
C PRO A 49 -7.58 -1.40 0.15
N ASP A 50 -7.76 -0.46 -0.78
CA ASP A 50 -9.06 0.10 -1.16
C ASP A 50 -9.63 -0.49 -2.46
N CYS A 51 -8.98 -1.49 -3.08
CA CYS A 51 -9.43 -2.07 -4.35
C CYS A 51 -9.24 -3.60 -4.39
N VAL A 52 -10.35 -4.31 -4.54
CA VAL A 52 -10.42 -5.76 -4.68
C VAL A 52 -11.15 -6.10 -5.96
N TRP A 53 -10.55 -6.96 -6.77
CA TRP A 53 -11.16 -7.49 -7.97
C TRP A 53 -11.74 -8.87 -7.69
N LEU A 54 -12.97 -9.11 -8.11
CA LEU A 54 -13.58 -10.44 -8.11
C LEU A 54 -13.64 -10.96 -9.55
N VAL A 55 -13.19 -12.19 -9.75
CA VAL A 55 -13.23 -12.90 -11.04
C VAL A 55 -14.27 -14.01 -10.93
N VAL A 56 -15.32 -13.93 -11.75
CA VAL A 56 -16.37 -14.94 -11.89
C VAL A 56 -16.11 -15.73 -13.17
N VAL A 57 -16.07 -17.06 -13.08
CA VAL A 57 -15.79 -17.94 -14.23
C VAL A 57 -16.84 -19.03 -14.36
N GLY A 58 -17.37 -19.19 -15.57
CA GLY A 58 -18.32 -20.21 -15.96
C GLY A 58 -19.65 -20.13 -15.22
N GLY A 59 -20.19 -21.31 -14.91
CA GLY A 59 -21.51 -21.48 -14.33
C GLY A 59 -22.57 -21.95 -15.34
N ARG A 60 -23.79 -22.07 -14.85
CA ARG A 60 -24.99 -22.43 -15.61
C ARG A 60 -26.11 -21.44 -15.33
N GLY A 61 -26.96 -21.22 -16.34
CA GLY A 61 -28.20 -20.45 -16.22
C GLY A 61 -29.31 -21.22 -15.50
N ALA A 62 -30.55 -20.82 -15.77
CA ALA A 62 -31.75 -21.40 -15.16
C ALA A 62 -31.92 -22.89 -15.50
N THR A 63 -32.64 -23.61 -14.62
CA THR A 63 -33.00 -25.00 -14.88
C THR A 63 -34.32 -25.11 -15.61
N GLU A 64 -34.26 -25.63 -16.84
CA GLU A 64 -35.39 -25.94 -17.69
C GLU A 64 -35.73 -27.43 -17.61
N TRP A 65 -37.01 -27.77 -17.52
CA TRP A 65 -37.48 -29.16 -17.53
C TRP A 65 -37.90 -29.59 -18.94
N LYS A 66 -37.01 -30.28 -19.64
CA LYS A 66 -37.23 -30.73 -21.02
C LYS A 66 -37.82 -32.16 -21.02
N ASP A 67 -38.83 -32.39 -21.86
CA ASP A 67 -39.41 -33.72 -22.06
C ASP A 67 -38.44 -34.56 -22.89
N VAL A 68 -38.07 -35.73 -22.38
CA VAL A 68 -37.12 -36.67 -23.02
C VAL A 68 -37.84 -37.91 -23.58
N GLY A 69 -39.17 -37.86 -23.67
CA GLY A 69 -40.03 -38.91 -24.19
C GLY A 69 -40.65 -39.80 -23.10
N ARG A 70 -41.70 -40.53 -23.50
CA ARG A 70 -42.48 -41.44 -22.63
C ARG A 70 -43.04 -40.79 -21.35
N GLY A 71 -43.22 -39.46 -21.34
CA GLY A 71 -43.74 -38.69 -20.20
C GLY A 71 -42.70 -38.36 -19.13
N TYR A 72 -41.41 -38.64 -19.37
CA TYR A 72 -40.33 -38.27 -18.46
C TYR A 72 -39.78 -36.89 -18.81
N LYS A 73 -39.64 -36.03 -17.79
CA LYS A 73 -38.90 -34.77 -17.90
C LYS A 73 -37.58 -34.85 -17.17
N GLN A 74 -36.55 -34.22 -17.72
CA GLN A 74 -35.24 -34.10 -17.10
C GLN A 74 -34.84 -32.62 -16.95
N PRO A 75 -34.12 -32.26 -15.87
CA PRO A 75 -33.59 -30.92 -15.70
C PRO A 75 -32.36 -30.71 -16.59
N PHE A 76 -32.41 -29.68 -17.42
CA PHE A 76 -31.27 -29.17 -18.20
C PHE A 76 -30.95 -27.75 -17.73
N SER A 77 -29.69 -27.34 -17.84
CA SER A 77 -29.29 -25.96 -17.54
C SER A 77 -28.09 -25.62 -18.40
N ASP A 78 -28.28 -24.65 -19.28
CA ASP A 78 -27.29 -24.27 -20.26
C ASP A 78 -26.08 -23.63 -19.58
N TYR A 79 -24.89 -23.90 -20.11
CA TYR A 79 -23.65 -23.31 -19.60
C TYR A 79 -23.61 -21.82 -19.97
N ILE A 80 -23.04 -20.99 -19.10
CA ILE A 80 -22.74 -19.61 -19.47
C ILE A 80 -21.59 -19.60 -20.48
N THR A 81 -21.83 -19.09 -21.67
CA THR A 81 -20.86 -18.95 -22.77
C THR A 81 -20.36 -17.51 -22.90
N ASP A 82 -19.45 -17.28 -23.83
CA ASP A 82 -19.02 -15.93 -24.21
C ASP A 82 -20.20 -15.01 -24.61
N PRO A 83 -20.10 -13.70 -24.35
CA PRO A 83 -18.97 -13.03 -23.69
C PRO A 83 -18.97 -13.19 -22.15
N ASN A 84 -20.03 -13.74 -21.56
CA ASN A 84 -20.24 -13.76 -20.11
C ASN A 84 -19.53 -14.91 -19.37
N ILE A 85 -18.75 -15.77 -20.05
CA ILE A 85 -18.09 -16.91 -19.43
C ILE A 85 -17.06 -16.47 -18.39
N THR A 86 -16.30 -15.40 -18.64
CA THR A 86 -15.41 -14.77 -17.66
C THR A 86 -15.91 -13.36 -17.41
N MET A 87 -16.10 -13.01 -16.14
CA MET A 87 -16.47 -11.66 -15.74
C MET A 87 -15.58 -11.14 -14.62
N LEU A 88 -15.20 -9.88 -14.70
CA LEU A 88 -14.47 -9.15 -13.68
C LEU A 88 -15.40 -8.14 -13.01
N ILE A 89 -15.30 -8.02 -11.69
CA ILE A 89 -16.02 -7.03 -10.89
C ILE A 89 -14.97 -6.26 -10.09
N GLU A 90 -14.86 -4.97 -10.32
CA GLU A 90 -14.01 -4.09 -9.53
C GLU A 90 -14.80 -3.59 -8.31
N LEU A 91 -14.39 -3.98 -7.10
CA LEU A 91 -14.88 -3.43 -5.84
C LEU A 91 -13.88 -2.40 -5.31
N VAL A 92 -14.38 -1.19 -5.03
CA VAL A 92 -13.59 -0.09 -4.46
C VAL A 92 -14.18 0.30 -3.11
N LEU A 93 -13.33 0.48 -2.12
CA LEU A 93 -13.67 1.01 -0.81
C LEU A 93 -13.77 2.54 -0.91
N ARG A 94 -14.94 3.10 -0.60
CA ARG A 94 -15.15 4.56 -0.52
C ARG A 94 -15.94 4.86 0.74
N GLU A 95 -15.47 5.82 1.54
CA GLU A 95 -16.15 6.27 2.77
C GLU A 95 -16.39 5.13 3.78
N GLY A 96 -15.58 4.05 3.73
CA GLY A 96 -15.72 2.86 4.56
C GLY A 96 -16.67 1.78 4.00
N GLU A 97 -17.31 2.01 2.85
CA GLU A 97 -18.20 1.05 2.19
C GLU A 97 -17.60 0.50 0.89
N TRP A 98 -17.70 -0.82 0.69
CA TRP A 98 -17.35 -1.47 -0.57
C TRP A 98 -18.43 -1.24 -1.62
N ARG A 99 -18.05 -0.68 -2.77
CA ARG A 99 -18.96 -0.38 -3.88
C ARG A 99 -18.43 -0.96 -5.18
N VAL A 100 -19.33 -1.39 -6.05
CA VAL A 100 -18.99 -1.82 -7.41
C VAL A 100 -18.63 -0.59 -8.23
N SER A 101 -17.41 -0.57 -8.77
CA SER A 101 -16.87 0.46 -9.65
C SER A 101 -17.16 0.11 -11.11
N GLU A 102 -16.82 -1.11 -11.50
CA GLU A 102 -16.89 -1.57 -12.89
C GLU A 102 -17.22 -3.07 -12.94
N VAL A 103 -17.90 -3.50 -14.01
CA VAL A 103 -18.16 -4.91 -14.31
C VAL A 103 -17.85 -5.14 -15.79
N LEU A 104 -16.93 -6.06 -16.08
CA LEU A 104 -16.47 -6.38 -17.44
C LEU A 104 -16.73 -7.85 -17.76
N ASP A 105 -17.00 -8.13 -19.03
CA ASP A 105 -17.12 -9.48 -19.59
C ASP A 105 -15.86 -9.86 -20.40
N SER A 106 -15.82 -11.05 -21.01
CA SER A 106 -14.70 -11.49 -21.86
C SER A 106 -14.33 -10.46 -22.94
N THR A 107 -15.29 -9.71 -23.49
CA THR A 107 -15.04 -8.71 -24.53
C THR A 107 -14.47 -7.43 -23.94
N GLY A 108 -15.04 -6.92 -22.84
CA GLY A 108 -14.51 -5.76 -22.10
C GLY A 108 -13.06 -5.97 -21.66
N LEU A 109 -12.73 -7.17 -21.17
CA LEU A 109 -11.38 -7.58 -20.78
C LEU A 109 -10.35 -7.58 -21.92
N THR A 110 -10.80 -7.64 -23.19
CA THR A 110 -9.91 -7.57 -24.36
C THR A 110 -9.68 -6.16 -24.90
N THR A 111 -10.38 -5.14 -24.38
CA THR A 111 -10.23 -3.75 -24.85
C THR A 111 -8.87 -3.16 -24.48
N GLU A 112 -8.28 -2.37 -25.38
CA GLU A 112 -7.00 -1.67 -25.18
C GLU A 112 -7.01 -0.80 -23.92
N ALA A 113 -8.07 -0.01 -23.73
CA ALA A 113 -8.26 0.82 -22.54
C ALA A 113 -8.25 0.03 -21.22
N TYR A 114 -8.79 -1.21 -21.20
CA TYR A 114 -8.71 -2.06 -20.03
C TYR A 114 -7.31 -2.68 -19.85
N GLN A 115 -6.63 -3.04 -20.95
CA GLN A 115 -5.24 -3.52 -20.88
C GLN A 115 -4.32 -2.45 -20.27
N ASP A 116 -4.46 -1.19 -20.68
CA ASP A 116 -3.72 -0.06 -20.11
C ASP A 116 -4.06 0.18 -18.62
N LYS A 117 -5.36 0.18 -18.27
CA LYS A 117 -5.81 0.23 -16.87
C LYS A 117 -5.19 -0.89 -16.04
N TYR A 118 -5.15 -2.11 -16.58
CA TYR A 118 -4.56 -3.26 -15.91
C TYR A 118 -3.04 -3.14 -15.74
N GLN A 119 -2.30 -2.65 -16.74
CA GLN A 119 -0.86 -2.41 -16.61
C GLN A 119 -0.54 -1.34 -15.56
N LEU A 120 -1.32 -0.25 -15.50
CA LEU A 120 -1.18 0.77 -14.47
C LEU A 120 -1.49 0.22 -13.06
N LEU A 121 -2.53 -0.61 -12.94
CA LEU A 121 -2.89 -1.26 -11.69
C LEU A 121 -1.89 -2.33 -11.26
N LEU A 122 -1.27 -3.07 -12.19
CA LEU A 122 -0.17 -3.99 -11.89
C LEU A 122 1.04 -3.25 -11.33
N LYS A 123 1.44 -2.12 -11.93
CA LYS A 123 2.53 -1.27 -11.39
C LYS A 123 2.20 -0.76 -9.99
N LYS A 124 0.98 -0.27 -9.77
CA LYS A 124 0.50 0.19 -8.44
C LYS A 124 0.48 -0.96 -7.44
N ARG A 125 -0.02 -2.14 -7.84
CA ARG A 125 -0.03 -3.35 -7.01
C ARG A 125 1.38 -3.78 -6.64
N GLN A 126 2.31 -3.87 -7.60
CA GLN A 126 3.70 -4.21 -7.33
C GLN A 126 4.32 -3.25 -6.32
N TRP A 127 4.09 -1.94 -6.48
CA TRP A 127 4.52 -0.94 -5.49
C TRP A 127 3.92 -1.20 -4.10
N TRP A 128 2.61 -1.51 -3.99
CA TRP A 128 2.00 -1.92 -2.72
C TRP A 128 2.61 -3.21 -2.16
N GLN A 129 2.96 -4.19 -3.01
CA GLN A 129 3.64 -5.41 -2.59
C GLN A 129 5.07 -5.12 -2.11
N ASP A 130 5.81 -4.23 -2.75
CA ASP A 130 7.16 -3.84 -2.33
C ASP A 130 7.14 -3.03 -1.02
N GLN A 131 6.07 -2.28 -0.74
CA GLN A 131 5.90 -1.49 0.49
C GLN A 131 5.28 -2.26 1.67
N PHE A 132 4.47 -3.30 1.42
CA PHE A 132 3.69 -4.01 2.46
C PHE A 132 3.83 -5.54 2.46
N ILE A 133 4.45 -6.14 1.43
CA ILE A 133 4.85 -7.56 1.36
C ILE A 133 6.39 -7.71 1.44
N VAL A 134 7.10 -6.66 1.86
CA VAL A 134 8.16 -6.90 2.85
C VAL A 134 7.46 -7.46 4.08
N TYR A 135 7.78 -8.71 4.44
CA TYR A 135 7.12 -9.47 5.51
C TYR A 135 6.87 -8.58 6.73
N PRO A 136 5.64 -8.55 7.31
CA PRO A 136 5.32 -7.71 8.46
C PRO A 136 6.41 -7.80 9.54
N THR A 137 6.89 -9.01 9.80
CA THR A 137 8.00 -9.33 10.70
C THR A 137 9.25 -8.47 10.51
N GLU A 138 9.74 -8.20 9.29
CA GLU A 138 11.01 -7.47 9.14
C GLU A 138 10.82 -5.97 9.43
N ARG A 139 9.69 -5.39 9.01
CA ARG A 139 9.37 -3.98 9.27
C ARG A 139 8.99 -3.77 10.73
N GLU A 140 8.23 -4.69 11.32
CA GLU A 140 7.87 -4.70 12.74
C GLU A 140 9.10 -4.89 13.63
N VAL A 141 10.01 -5.82 13.31
CA VAL A 141 11.29 -5.98 14.05
C VAL A 141 12.16 -4.73 13.91
N LYS A 142 12.26 -4.12 12.73
CA LYS A 142 12.98 -2.84 12.55
C LYS A 142 12.35 -1.71 13.39
N LEU A 143 11.02 -1.63 13.45
CA LEU A 143 10.30 -0.66 14.27
C LEU A 143 10.45 -0.95 15.78
N GLN A 144 10.38 -2.20 16.21
CA GLN A 144 10.60 -2.61 17.59
C GLN A 144 12.03 -2.29 18.04
N ASN A 145 13.04 -2.69 17.26
CA ASN A 145 14.45 -2.35 17.53
C ASN A 145 14.67 -0.83 17.63
N TYR A 146 14.00 -0.05 16.77
CA TYR A 146 14.09 1.42 16.81
C TYR A 146 13.41 2.01 18.06
N VAL A 147 12.24 1.50 18.45
CA VAL A 147 11.54 1.90 19.68
C VAL A 147 12.34 1.53 20.92
N GLU A 148 12.93 0.33 20.99
CA GLU A 148 13.79 -0.11 22.09
C GLU A 148 15.07 0.73 22.17
N SER A 149 15.68 1.07 21.02
CA SER A 149 16.84 1.97 20.95
C SER A 149 16.51 3.37 21.50
N LEU A 150 15.39 3.96 21.09
CA LEU A 150 14.93 5.26 21.61
C LEU A 150 14.62 5.21 23.11
N GLN A 151 14.02 4.13 23.62
CA GLN A 151 13.79 3.95 25.06
C GLN A 151 15.11 3.83 25.84
N GLN A 152 16.13 3.20 25.26
CA GLN A 152 17.44 3.10 25.90
C GLN A 152 18.19 4.43 25.90
N GLU A 153 18.14 5.19 24.80
CA GLU A 153 18.71 6.55 24.73
C GLU A 153 18.02 7.50 25.72
N LEU A 154 16.69 7.41 25.86
CA LEU A 154 15.94 8.17 26.86
C LEU A 154 16.40 7.83 28.29
N ARG A 155 16.51 6.54 28.64
CA ARG A 155 17.03 6.11 29.96
C ARG A 155 18.44 6.63 30.26
N VAL A 156 19.33 6.63 29.27
CA VAL A 156 20.70 7.16 29.41
C VAL A 156 20.67 8.68 29.59
N SER A 157 19.83 9.40 28.84
CA SER A 157 19.64 10.85 28.98
C SER A 157 19.09 11.23 30.36
N GLU A 158 18.12 10.47 30.88
CA GLU A 158 17.58 10.64 32.23
C GLU A 158 18.63 10.38 33.32
N GLY A 159 19.42 9.31 33.20
CA GLY A 159 20.51 9.00 34.13
C GLY A 159 21.64 10.04 34.11
N ASN A 160 22.00 10.54 32.93
CA ASN A 160 22.96 11.63 32.79
C ASN A 160 22.45 12.92 33.43
N LYS A 161 21.14 13.22 33.29
CA LYS A 161 20.49 14.37 33.93
C LYS A 161 20.51 14.27 35.45
N THR A 162 20.21 13.11 36.04
CA THR A 162 20.31 12.92 37.51
C THR A 162 21.76 13.01 37.98
N SER A 163 22.71 12.39 37.26
CA SER A 163 24.13 12.46 37.64
C SER A 163 24.69 13.90 37.57
N LEU A 164 24.28 14.69 36.56
CA LEU A 164 24.62 16.12 36.49
C LEU A 164 23.97 16.92 37.63
N GLN A 165 22.74 16.60 38.04
CA GLN A 165 22.10 17.23 39.21
C GLN A 165 22.82 16.91 40.52
N GLU A 166 23.25 15.65 40.70
CA GLU A 166 24.05 15.21 41.85
C GLU A 166 25.42 15.89 41.89
N ALA A 167 26.15 15.93 40.76
CA ALA A 167 27.44 16.62 40.66
C ALA A 167 27.31 18.13 40.94
N LEU A 168 26.24 18.78 40.45
CA LEU A 168 25.97 20.20 40.74
C LEU A 168 25.65 20.43 42.22
N LEU A 169 24.91 19.51 42.84
CA LEU A 169 24.60 19.54 44.27
C LEU A 169 25.87 19.36 45.10
N GLU A 170 26.72 18.40 44.77
CA GLU A 170 27.98 18.12 45.46
C GLU A 170 28.97 19.30 45.34
N ALA A 171 29.14 19.87 44.14
CA ALA A 171 29.94 21.08 43.95
C ALA A 171 29.44 22.24 44.84
N SER A 172 28.11 22.44 44.92
CA SER A 172 27.51 23.47 45.79
C SER A 172 27.75 23.23 47.29
N GLN A 173 28.00 21.98 47.71
CA GLN A 173 28.37 21.64 49.08
C GLN A 173 29.88 21.81 49.31
N GLN A 174 30.72 21.44 48.33
CA GLN A 174 32.17 21.64 48.41
C GLN A 174 32.53 23.13 48.52
N ASP A 175 31.87 24.03 47.78
CA ASP A 175 32.09 25.49 47.92
C ASP A 175 31.72 26.01 49.32
N LYS A 176 30.61 25.53 49.91
CA LYS A 176 30.23 25.87 51.29
C LYS A 176 31.23 25.35 52.32
N THR A 177 31.88 24.23 52.04
CA THR A 177 32.90 23.62 52.91
C THR A 177 34.25 24.35 52.78
N ARG A 178 34.61 24.77 51.56
CA ARG A 178 35.87 25.47 51.27
C ARG A 178 35.93 26.86 51.91
N VAL A 179 34.81 27.58 52.03
CA VAL A 179 34.74 28.88 52.75
C VAL A 179 35.12 28.75 54.24
N LYS A 180 35.01 27.57 54.86
CA LYS A 180 35.49 27.32 56.23
C LYS A 180 36.94 26.80 56.33
N GLY A 181 37.54 26.36 55.21
CA GLY A 181 38.81 25.61 55.20
C GLY A 181 40.06 26.37 54.70
N VAL A 182 39.98 27.67 54.40
CA VAL A 182 41.11 28.43 53.78
C VAL A 182 42.19 28.88 54.79
N LYS A 183 42.15 28.40 56.04
CA LYS A 183 43.30 28.50 56.95
C LYS A 183 43.98 27.12 57.05
N GLU A 184 45.29 27.15 56.80
CA GLU A 184 46.31 26.11 57.08
C GLU A 184 46.77 25.18 55.94
N THR A 185 47.87 25.62 55.31
CA THR A 185 49.15 24.86 55.16
C THR A 185 49.62 24.48 53.72
N LYS A 186 50.94 24.55 53.52
CA LYS A 186 51.73 24.42 52.27
C LYS A 186 52.58 23.12 52.23
N LEU A 187 53.33 22.91 51.13
CA LEU A 187 54.41 21.92 50.85
C LEU A 187 53.92 20.47 50.52
N SER A 188 54.60 19.60 49.72
CA SER A 188 55.78 19.69 48.81
C SER A 188 56.10 18.33 48.09
N SER A 189 56.91 18.34 47.00
CA SER A 189 57.91 17.28 46.58
C SER A 189 57.47 16.01 45.79
N THR A 190 58.26 15.24 44.98
CA THR A 190 59.41 15.44 44.02
C THR A 190 59.75 14.13 43.20
N LYS A 191 60.03 14.21 41.87
CA LYS A 191 60.81 13.34 40.91
C LYS A 191 60.70 11.79 40.72
N GLU A 192 60.53 11.36 39.45
CA GLU A 192 61.52 10.81 38.44
C GLU A 192 62.39 9.52 38.63
N GLU A 193 62.82 8.92 37.48
CA GLU A 193 63.82 7.84 37.21
C GLU A 193 63.32 6.34 37.15
N VAL A 194 63.97 5.34 36.50
CA VAL A 194 64.52 5.12 35.09
C VAL A 194 65.03 3.64 34.90
N SER A 195 65.46 3.20 33.68
CA SER A 195 66.30 1.98 33.34
C SER A 195 65.56 0.67 32.93
N THR A 196 65.99 -0.27 32.05
CA THR A 196 67.23 -0.52 31.22
C THR A 196 66.92 -1.44 29.99
N GLY A 197 67.85 -1.61 29.02
CA GLY A 197 67.69 -2.43 27.79
C GLY A 197 68.51 -3.75 27.67
N PRO A 198 69.24 -4.04 26.56
CA PRO A 198 68.90 -5.15 25.63
C PRO A 198 70.08 -6.05 25.10
N THR A 199 69.77 -7.14 24.38
CA THR A 199 70.58 -7.94 23.40
C THR A 199 69.62 -8.84 22.56
N ASP A 200 69.94 -9.58 21.48
CA ASP A 200 71.18 -9.86 20.71
C ASP A 200 70.91 -10.00 19.17
N VAL A 201 71.69 -10.76 18.37
CA VAL A 201 71.74 -10.72 16.88
C VAL A 201 71.81 -12.08 16.14
N TYR A 202 71.45 -12.09 14.82
CA TYR A 202 71.78 -13.03 13.70
C TYR A 202 70.77 -14.18 13.37
N LYS A 203 70.54 -14.66 12.10
CA LYS A 203 71.00 -14.25 10.74
C LYS A 203 70.17 -14.80 9.54
N ASP A 204 70.47 -14.25 8.34
CA ASP A 204 70.37 -14.71 6.93
C ASP A 204 70.38 -16.24 6.66
N ASN A 205 69.84 -16.85 5.58
CA ASN A 205 69.31 -16.32 4.30
C ASN A 205 68.41 -17.35 3.54
N ASP A 206 67.72 -16.90 2.49
CA ASP A 206 67.24 -17.61 1.28
C ASP A 206 66.31 -18.85 1.37
N ASP A 207 65.02 -18.68 1.01
CA ASP A 207 64.38 -19.44 -0.09
C ASP A 207 63.04 -18.80 -0.54
N VAL A 208 63.07 -17.94 -1.59
CA VAL A 208 61.88 -17.27 -2.15
C VAL A 208 61.42 -17.98 -3.42
N LYS A 209 60.48 -18.94 -3.30
CA LYS A 209 59.78 -19.51 -4.47
C LYS A 209 58.41 -20.18 -4.23
N GLY A 210 57.63 -19.68 -3.26
CA GLY A 210 56.34 -20.27 -2.87
C GLY A 210 55.06 -19.47 -3.17
N GLU A 211 55.07 -18.13 -2.99
CA GLU A 211 53.82 -17.41 -2.68
C GLU A 211 53.09 -16.68 -3.83
N GLU A 212 53.68 -16.53 -5.02
CA GLU A 212 53.10 -15.62 -6.03
C GLU A 212 51.76 -16.11 -6.61
N LYS A 213 51.52 -17.42 -6.68
CA LYS A 213 50.31 -17.98 -7.33
C LYS A 213 49.01 -17.84 -6.53
N GLU A 214 49.05 -17.60 -5.23
CA GLU A 214 47.85 -17.53 -4.39
C GLU A 214 47.31 -16.08 -4.24
N LYS A 215 48.19 -15.08 -4.40
CA LYS A 215 47.81 -13.65 -4.34
C LYS A 215 47.11 -13.19 -5.63
N GLU A 216 47.57 -13.61 -6.80
CA GLU A 216 47.04 -13.16 -8.10
C GLU A 216 45.57 -13.57 -8.31
N GLN A 217 45.23 -14.83 -7.97
CA GLN A 217 43.86 -15.36 -8.09
C GLN A 217 42.86 -14.70 -7.12
N THR A 218 43.32 -14.20 -5.97
CA THR A 218 42.45 -13.52 -4.99
C THR A 218 42.22 -12.04 -5.27
N THR A 219 43.06 -11.41 -6.11
CA THR A 219 42.86 -10.04 -6.59
C THR A 219 41.87 -9.96 -7.76
N GLU A 220 42.02 -10.80 -8.79
CA GLU A 220 41.10 -10.79 -9.95
C GLU A 220 39.64 -11.06 -9.54
N THR A 221 39.42 -12.04 -8.66
CA THR A 221 38.09 -12.44 -8.19
C THR A 221 37.36 -11.33 -7.40
N LYS A 222 38.10 -10.40 -6.76
CA LYS A 222 37.53 -9.25 -6.03
C LYS A 222 37.27 -8.05 -6.94
N GLN A 223 38.05 -7.92 -8.01
CA GLN A 223 37.90 -6.80 -8.94
C GLN A 223 36.69 -7.00 -9.84
N THR A 224 36.50 -8.20 -10.38
CA THR A 224 35.33 -8.56 -11.21
C THR A 224 34.00 -8.40 -10.49
N THR A 225 33.90 -8.83 -9.22
CA THR A 225 32.68 -8.65 -8.41
C THR A 225 32.33 -7.17 -8.18
N SER A 226 33.33 -6.30 -8.04
CA SER A 226 33.09 -4.86 -7.86
C SER A 226 32.59 -4.15 -9.12
N GLU A 227 33.01 -4.61 -10.31
CA GLU A 227 32.58 -4.03 -11.60
C GLU A 227 31.14 -4.42 -11.94
N GLU A 228 30.74 -5.68 -11.70
CA GLU A 228 29.36 -6.15 -11.86
C GLU A 228 28.37 -5.41 -10.95
N GLU A 229 28.73 -5.13 -9.69
CA GLU A 229 27.89 -4.35 -8.78
C GLU A 229 27.70 -2.90 -9.26
N ILE A 230 28.74 -2.27 -9.81
CA ILE A 230 28.67 -0.91 -10.35
C ILE A 230 27.80 -0.86 -11.61
N GLU A 231 27.89 -1.84 -12.51
CA GLU A 231 27.05 -1.91 -13.71
C GLU A 231 25.56 -2.12 -13.33
N LYS A 232 25.30 -3.01 -12.37
CA LYS A 232 23.95 -3.26 -11.83
C LYS A 232 23.34 -2.05 -11.12
N LEU A 233 24.16 -1.22 -10.46
CA LEU A 233 23.72 0.04 -9.88
C LEU A 233 23.44 1.09 -10.96
N LYS A 234 24.27 1.20 -12.00
CA LYS A 234 24.03 2.12 -13.14
C LYS A 234 22.70 1.81 -13.85
N ALA A 235 22.41 0.54 -14.11
CA ALA A 235 21.13 0.14 -14.72
C ALA A 235 19.92 0.60 -13.87
N LYS A 236 19.97 0.38 -12.56
CA LYS A 236 18.90 0.83 -11.63
C LYS A 236 18.72 2.35 -11.58
N VAL A 237 19.80 3.12 -11.74
CA VAL A 237 19.71 4.59 -11.78
C VAL A 237 18.99 5.05 -13.06
N VAL A 238 19.31 4.47 -14.22
CA VAL A 238 18.64 4.77 -15.49
C VAL A 238 17.14 4.43 -15.46
N ASP A 239 16.77 3.28 -14.88
CA ASP A 239 15.37 2.91 -14.68
C ASP A 239 14.65 3.90 -13.75
N SER A 240 15.33 4.37 -12.69
CA SER A 240 14.77 5.32 -11.72
C SER A 240 14.56 6.72 -12.33
N GLU A 241 15.51 7.21 -13.14
CA GLU A 241 15.38 8.47 -13.86
C GLU A 241 14.21 8.42 -14.87
N THR A 242 14.07 7.30 -15.58
CA THR A 242 12.94 7.05 -16.49
C THR A 242 11.60 7.04 -15.75
N TYR A 243 11.54 6.41 -14.56
CA TYR A 243 10.34 6.39 -13.74
C TYR A 243 9.96 7.78 -13.19
N ILE A 244 10.94 8.59 -12.81
CA ILE A 244 10.72 9.99 -12.38
C ILE A 244 10.14 10.82 -13.54
N ALA A 245 10.66 10.67 -14.76
CA ALA A 245 10.16 11.37 -15.94
C ALA A 245 8.67 11.06 -16.21
N ILE A 246 8.30 9.77 -16.20
CA ILE A 246 6.91 9.32 -16.39
C ILE A 246 5.99 9.88 -15.30
N LEU A 247 6.41 9.85 -14.02
CA LEU A 247 5.63 10.41 -12.92
C LEU A 247 5.45 11.94 -13.04
N THR A 248 6.45 12.67 -13.55
CA THR A 248 6.27 14.11 -13.81
C THR A 248 5.28 14.39 -14.94
N GLU A 249 5.27 13.57 -15.99
CA GLU A 249 4.33 13.70 -17.11
C GLU A 249 2.89 13.35 -16.70
N GLU A 250 2.68 12.22 -16.01
CA GLU A 250 1.37 11.82 -15.45
C GLU A 250 0.82 12.91 -14.50
N LYS A 251 1.69 13.51 -13.68
CA LYS A 251 1.32 14.63 -12.79
C LYS A 251 0.90 15.88 -13.56
N THR A 252 1.54 16.21 -14.69
CA THR A 252 1.11 17.36 -15.51
C THR A 252 -0.25 17.12 -16.16
N VAL A 253 -0.48 15.96 -16.76
CA VAL A 253 -1.78 15.61 -17.38
C VAL A 253 -2.90 15.63 -16.35
N THR A 254 -2.69 15.00 -15.18
CA THR A 254 -3.70 14.98 -14.10
C THR A 254 -4.02 16.40 -13.59
N ASN A 255 -3.07 17.32 -13.62
CA ASN A 255 -3.29 18.70 -13.20
C ASN A 255 -4.12 19.49 -14.24
N GLU A 256 -3.90 19.26 -15.54
CA GLU A 256 -4.70 19.85 -16.63
C GLU A 256 -6.15 19.34 -16.61
N GLU A 257 -6.36 18.04 -16.37
CA GLU A 257 -7.71 17.46 -16.22
C GLU A 257 -8.46 18.04 -15.02
N ASN A 258 -7.78 18.27 -13.89
CA ASN A 258 -8.38 18.88 -12.71
C ASN A 258 -8.84 20.32 -12.96
N GLU A 259 -8.02 21.17 -13.62
CA GLU A 259 -8.45 22.53 -13.97
C GLU A 259 -9.60 22.52 -15.00
N LYS A 260 -9.61 21.57 -15.94
CA LYS A 260 -10.74 21.38 -16.89
C LYS A 260 -12.04 21.00 -16.17
N LEU A 261 -11.98 20.06 -15.22
CA LEU A 261 -13.14 19.66 -14.41
C LEU A 261 -13.66 20.82 -13.54
N LYS A 262 -12.76 21.57 -12.92
CA LYS A 262 -13.07 22.76 -12.11
C LYS A 262 -13.78 23.84 -12.93
N SER A 263 -13.38 24.05 -14.19
CA SER A 263 -14.11 24.92 -15.13
C SER A 263 -15.55 24.41 -15.39
N GLN A 264 -15.71 23.12 -15.70
CA GLN A 264 -17.04 22.52 -15.93
C GLN A 264 -17.96 22.55 -14.71
N VAL A 265 -17.42 22.47 -13.49
CA VAL A 265 -18.19 22.64 -12.25
C VAL A 265 -18.70 24.08 -12.14
N SER A 266 -17.84 25.07 -12.36
CA SER A 266 -18.22 26.50 -12.37
C SER A 266 -19.34 26.81 -13.38
N GLU A 267 -19.27 26.26 -14.59
CA GLU A 267 -20.33 26.39 -15.59
C GLU A 267 -21.66 25.77 -15.13
N LYS A 268 -21.62 24.58 -14.51
CA LYS A 268 -22.80 23.90 -13.97
C LYS A 268 -23.41 24.66 -12.80
N ASP A 269 -22.60 25.21 -11.90
CA ASP A 269 -23.08 26.02 -10.77
C ASP A 269 -23.77 27.30 -11.26
N MET A 270 -23.24 27.95 -12.30
CA MET A 270 -23.89 29.09 -12.95
C MET A 270 -25.24 28.73 -13.60
N LEU A 271 -25.33 27.56 -14.24
CA LEU A 271 -26.59 27.05 -14.80
C LEU A 271 -27.62 26.72 -13.70
N ILE A 272 -27.17 26.10 -12.59
CA ILE A 272 -28.01 25.80 -11.42
C ILE A 272 -28.55 27.10 -10.81
N ALA A 273 -27.70 28.12 -10.61
CA ALA A 273 -28.12 29.42 -10.11
C ALA A 273 -29.16 30.10 -11.02
N LYS A 274 -28.99 30.00 -12.34
CA LYS A 274 -29.96 30.53 -13.32
C LYS A 274 -31.31 29.79 -13.23
N LEU A 275 -31.30 28.46 -13.20
CA LEU A 275 -32.52 27.64 -13.07
C LEU A 275 -33.24 27.87 -11.73
N MET A 276 -32.50 28.07 -10.62
CA MET A 276 -33.11 28.43 -9.34
C MET A 276 -33.81 29.80 -9.40
N LYS A 277 -33.20 30.78 -10.10
CA LYS A 277 -33.80 32.12 -10.29
C LYS A 277 -35.06 32.06 -11.17
N GLU A 278 -35.04 31.29 -12.26
CA GLU A 278 -36.22 31.08 -13.12
C GLU A 278 -37.34 30.34 -12.37
N ARG A 279 -37.02 29.34 -11.55
CA ARG A 279 -37.99 28.62 -10.71
C ARG A 279 -38.58 29.49 -9.59
N ALA A 280 -37.82 30.44 -9.06
CA ALA A 280 -38.34 31.42 -8.12
C ALA A 280 -39.34 32.38 -8.80
N ALA A 281 -38.99 32.94 -9.96
CA ALA A 281 -39.88 33.81 -10.73
C ALA A 281 -41.18 33.08 -11.18
N GLY A 282 -41.08 31.81 -11.61
CA GLY A 282 -42.25 31.01 -12.01
C GLY A 282 -43.26 30.73 -10.87
N LYS A 283 -42.82 30.76 -9.60
CA LYS A 283 -43.73 30.60 -8.45
C LYS A 283 -44.61 31.83 -8.20
N GLU A 284 -44.15 33.03 -8.52
CA GLU A 284 -44.96 34.26 -8.33
C GLU A 284 -46.15 34.28 -9.31
N ILE A 285 -45.97 33.78 -10.54
CA ILE A 285 -47.00 33.73 -11.58
C ILE A 285 -48.14 32.74 -11.21
N SER A 286 -47.82 31.66 -10.49
CA SER A 286 -48.80 30.66 -10.05
C SER A 286 -49.70 31.14 -8.89
N SER A 287 -49.46 32.31 -8.31
CA SER A 287 -50.21 32.80 -7.13
C SER A 287 -51.43 33.66 -7.49
N ILE A 288 -51.72 33.89 -8.77
CA ILE A 288 -52.87 34.69 -9.21
C ILE A 288 -54.08 33.78 -9.46
N GLY A 289 -54.84 33.57 -8.38
CA GLY A 289 -56.30 33.40 -8.34
C GLY A 289 -56.96 32.39 -9.30
N ILE A 290 -57.27 31.20 -8.79
CA ILE A 290 -58.47 30.45 -9.20
C ILE A 290 -59.31 30.20 -7.95
N GLN A 291 -60.37 31.00 -7.79
CA GLN A 291 -61.37 30.84 -6.74
C GLN A 291 -62.53 30.01 -7.30
N PHE A 292 -62.71 28.78 -6.80
CA PHE A 292 -63.85 27.93 -7.15
C PHE A 292 -64.97 28.15 -6.13
N ASP A 293 -66.03 28.84 -6.55
CA ASP A 293 -67.29 28.85 -5.81
C ASP A 293 -68.01 27.50 -6.00
N TYR A 294 -68.47 26.91 -4.90
CA TYR A 294 -69.28 25.70 -4.88
C TYR A 294 -70.78 26.08 -4.80
N MET A 295 -71.56 25.58 -5.76
CA MET A 295 -73.00 25.33 -5.64
C MET A 295 -73.33 23.96 -6.25
#